data_AF-A0A1G1C5S1-F1
#
_entry.id   AF-A0A1G1C5S1-F1
#
_cell.length_a   1.000
_cell.length_b   1.000
_cell.length_c   1.000
_cell.angle_alpha   90.00
_cell.angle_beta   90.00
_cell.angle_gamma   90.00
#
_symmetry.space_group_name_H-M   'P 1'
#
loop_
_entity.id
_entity.type
_entity.pdbx_description
1 polymer ?
#
loop_
_entity_poly.entity_id
_entity_poly.type
_entity_poly.pdbx_seq_one_letter_code
_entity_poly.pdbx_strand_id
1 'polypeptide(L)'
;MGGTSAVAGGWVDLDGFEAYVRENRLARELHVPYIRRWVARFVREHGEVWLPDALGRKYPNAAREWGWQYVFPATRLSVDPRSGKVRRHHVDESSLQKAMHVALREAGVVRPASVHTLRHSFATHLLQSGVNIREIQELLGHESVETTMIYTHVMAHGPRTATSPLDANRRGKAAASHGQVR
;
A
#
# COMPACT_ATOMS: atom_id res chain seq x y z
N MET A 1 10.84 38.96 -4.93
CA MET A 1 9.41 38.83 -4.54
C MET A 1 8.84 37.70 -5.38
N GLY A 2 9.07 36.43 -5.05
CA GLY A 2 8.66 35.78 -3.81
C GLY A 2 7.29 35.12 -4.01
N GLY A 3 7.12 34.36 -5.12
CA GLY A 3 5.90 33.61 -5.41
C GLY A 3 5.90 32.32 -4.61
N THR A 4 5.03 32.24 -3.61
CA THR A 4 4.77 31.02 -2.84
C THR A 4 3.93 30.07 -3.69
N SER A 5 4.58 29.03 -4.21
CA SER A 5 3.91 27.85 -4.76
C SER A 5 3.28 27.07 -3.61
N ALA A 6 1.95 27.10 -3.54
CA ALA A 6 1.19 26.24 -2.64
C ALA A 6 1.14 24.83 -3.24
N VAL A 7 1.87 23.90 -2.65
CA VAL A 7 1.81 22.47 -2.98
C VAL A 7 0.40 21.98 -2.65
N ALA A 8 -0.39 21.72 -3.69
CA ALA A 8 -1.73 21.18 -3.59
C ALA A 8 -1.65 19.77 -3.00
N GLY A 9 -2.22 19.58 -1.80
CA GLY A 9 -2.35 18.27 -1.17
C GLY A 9 -3.07 17.31 -2.11
N GLY A 10 -2.45 16.15 -2.34
CA GLY A 10 -2.97 15.07 -3.16
C GLY A 10 -4.33 14.59 -2.65
N TRP A 11 -5.38 15.02 -3.35
CA TRP A 11 -6.69 14.42 -3.26
C TRP A 11 -6.64 13.07 -3.97
N VAL A 12 -7.23 12.04 -3.38
CA VAL A 12 -7.42 10.73 -4.03
C VAL A 12 -8.01 10.99 -5.42
N ASP A 13 -7.34 10.53 -6.46
CA ASP A 13 -7.82 10.63 -7.84
C ASP A 13 -9.18 9.93 -7.94
N LEU A 14 -10.25 10.73 -7.91
CA LEU A 14 -11.62 10.24 -7.96
C LEU A 14 -11.93 9.63 -9.33
N ASP A 15 -11.28 10.12 -10.39
CA ASP A 15 -11.44 9.59 -11.74
C ASP A 15 -10.81 8.20 -11.85
N GLY A 16 -9.62 8.02 -11.26
CA GLY A 16 -8.96 6.72 -11.13
C GLY A 16 -9.75 5.73 -10.25
N PHE A 17 -10.35 6.19 -9.15
CA PHE A 17 -11.20 5.34 -8.31
C PHE A 17 -12.48 4.91 -9.04
N GLU A 18 -13.15 5.83 -9.74
CA GLU A 18 -14.34 5.53 -10.56
C GLU A 18 -13.99 4.56 -11.70
N ALA A 19 -12.86 4.73 -12.37
CA ALA A 19 -12.36 3.80 -13.37
C ALA A 19 -12.09 2.39 -12.80
N TYR A 20 -11.42 2.32 -11.63
CA TYR A 20 -11.19 1.06 -10.92
C TYR A 20 -12.49 0.36 -10.57
N VAL A 21 -13.46 1.08 -10.00
CA VAL A 21 -14.78 0.52 -9.69
C VAL A 21 -15.46 0.04 -10.98
N ARG A 22 -15.44 0.82 -12.06
CA ARG A 22 -16.05 0.44 -13.34
C ARG A 22 -15.49 -0.86 -13.90
N GLU A 23 -14.17 -1.02 -13.86
CA GLU A 23 -13.46 -2.13 -14.50
C GLU A 23 -13.38 -3.37 -13.61
N ASN A 24 -13.45 -3.21 -12.28
CA ASN A 24 -13.35 -4.31 -11.34
C ASN A 24 -14.74 -4.86 -10.94
N ARG A 25 -15.11 -6.02 -11.50
CA ARG A 25 -16.39 -6.68 -11.22
C ARG A 25 -16.61 -6.98 -9.73
N LEU A 26 -15.58 -7.45 -9.02
CA LEU A 26 -15.66 -7.74 -7.58
C LEU A 26 -15.86 -6.46 -6.76
N ALA A 27 -15.24 -5.36 -7.17
CA ALA A 27 -15.47 -4.05 -6.55
C ALA A 27 -16.94 -3.62 -6.69
N ARG A 28 -17.55 -3.80 -7.87
CA ARG A 28 -18.95 -3.43 -8.13
C ARG A 28 -19.97 -4.31 -7.43
N GLU A 29 -19.80 -5.62 -7.50
CA GLU A 29 -20.85 -6.56 -7.09
C GLU A 29 -20.80 -6.86 -5.59
N LEU A 30 -19.63 -6.81 -4.98
CA LEU A 30 -19.45 -7.19 -3.58
C LEU A 30 -18.98 -6.02 -2.73
N HIS A 31 -17.87 -5.39 -3.12
CA HIS A 31 -17.17 -4.44 -2.25
C HIS A 31 -17.97 -3.15 -2.03
N VAL A 32 -18.38 -2.46 -3.09
CA VAL A 32 -19.12 -1.19 -2.99
C VAL A 32 -20.49 -1.37 -2.34
N PRO A 33 -21.31 -2.38 -2.71
CA PRO A 33 -22.58 -2.63 -2.03
C PRO A 33 -22.41 -3.02 -0.56
N TYR A 34 -21.36 -3.80 -0.22
CA TYR A 34 -21.03 -4.12 1.16
C TYR A 34 -20.71 -2.86 1.95
N ILE A 35 -19.77 -2.02 1.47
CA ILE A 35 -19.43 -0.76 2.13
C ILE A 35 -20.64 0.17 2.22
N ARG A 36 -21.44 0.31 1.16
CA ARG A 36 -22.66 1.12 1.19
C ARG A 36 -23.62 0.67 2.27
N ARG A 37 -23.91 -0.63 2.38
CA ARG A 37 -24.77 -1.17 3.45
C ARG A 37 -24.15 -0.95 4.84
N TRP A 38 -22.85 -1.18 4.96
CA TRP A 38 -22.11 -1.08 6.21
C TRP A 38 -22.07 0.37 6.73
N VAL A 39 -21.73 1.33 5.86
CA VAL A 39 -21.70 2.76 6.17
C VAL A 39 -23.12 3.32 6.35
N ALA A 40 -24.11 2.94 5.54
CA ALA A 40 -25.49 3.40 5.71
C ALA A 40 -26.10 2.96 7.06
N ARG A 41 -25.60 1.87 7.66
CA ARG A 41 -25.93 1.50 9.03
C ARG A 41 -25.33 2.49 10.04
N PHE A 42 -24.06 2.84 9.87
CA PHE A 42 -23.33 3.66 10.83
C PHE A 42 -23.57 5.18 10.73
N VAL A 43 -23.88 5.69 9.53
CA VAL A 43 -24.18 7.11 9.31
C VAL A 43 -25.44 7.53 10.07
N ARG A 44 -26.42 6.61 10.20
CA ARG A 44 -27.68 6.89 10.89
C ARG A 44 -27.54 7.08 12.40
N GLU A 45 -26.55 6.46 13.02
CA GLU A 45 -26.40 6.49 14.49
C GLU A 45 -25.41 7.57 14.95
N HIS A 46 -24.30 7.78 14.25
CA HIS A 46 -23.25 8.75 14.63
C HIS A 46 -22.44 9.28 13.43
N GLY A 47 -23.13 9.57 12.31
CA GLY A 47 -22.56 9.77 10.98
C GLY A 47 -21.78 11.05 10.71
N GLU A 48 -21.15 11.68 11.70
CA GLU A 48 -20.20 12.76 11.42
C GLU A 48 -18.76 12.22 11.39
N VAL A 49 -18.14 12.31 10.22
CA VAL A 49 -16.70 12.10 10.06
C VAL A 49 -15.91 13.33 10.49
N TRP A 50 -14.63 13.15 10.82
CA TRP A 50 -13.73 14.28 10.96
C TRP A 50 -13.38 14.88 9.60
N LEU A 51 -13.46 16.20 9.48
CA LEU A 51 -13.01 16.96 8.31
C LEU A 51 -11.96 17.99 8.74
N PRO A 52 -10.92 18.25 7.93
CA PRO A 52 -10.00 19.35 8.18
C PRO A 52 -10.75 20.70 8.24
N ASP A 53 -10.30 21.62 9.10
CA ASP A 53 -11.02 22.87 9.43
C ASP A 53 -11.37 23.74 8.22
N ALA A 54 -10.54 23.74 7.18
CA ALA A 54 -10.83 24.46 5.93
C ALA A 54 -12.00 23.83 5.16
N LEU A 55 -12.07 22.49 5.12
CA LEU A 55 -13.11 21.74 4.44
C LEU A 55 -14.43 21.76 5.21
N GLY A 56 -14.37 21.59 6.53
CA GLY A 56 -15.56 21.67 7.38
C GLY A 56 -16.25 23.04 7.32
N ARG A 57 -15.46 24.12 7.16
CA ARG A 57 -16.02 25.48 6.95
C ARG A 57 -16.62 25.67 5.56
N LYS A 58 -15.97 25.15 4.51
CA LYS A 58 -16.43 25.27 3.13
C LYS A 58 -17.67 24.41 2.85
N TYR A 59 -17.76 23.23 3.46
CA TYR A 59 -18.84 22.26 3.28
C TYR A 59 -19.38 21.78 4.63
N PRO A 60 -20.29 22.53 5.27
CA PRO A 60 -20.74 22.23 6.64
C PRO A 60 -21.52 20.91 6.77
N ASN A 61 -22.17 20.45 5.70
CA ASN A 61 -22.93 19.20 5.68
C ASN A 61 -22.12 17.99 5.20
N ALA A 62 -20.93 18.19 4.62
CA ALA A 62 -20.12 17.13 4.02
C ALA A 62 -19.81 16.02 5.02
N ALA A 63 -19.64 16.34 6.31
CA ALA A 63 -19.29 15.35 7.32
C ALA A 63 -20.34 14.23 7.48
N ARG A 64 -21.58 14.47 7.06
CA ARG A 64 -22.71 13.52 7.11
C ARG A 64 -23.02 12.87 5.77
N GLU A 65 -22.44 13.38 4.71
CA GLU A 65 -22.64 12.85 3.37
C GLU A 65 -21.89 11.53 3.21
N TRP A 66 -22.52 10.58 2.52
CA TRP A 66 -21.97 9.24 2.28
C TRP A 66 -20.57 9.30 1.64
N GLY A 67 -20.37 10.19 0.67
CA GLY A 67 -19.10 10.30 -0.07
C GLY A 67 -17.90 10.71 0.77
N TRP A 68 -18.13 11.27 1.96
CA TRP A 68 -17.09 11.73 2.87
C TRP A 68 -16.80 10.74 4.01
N GLN A 69 -17.58 9.67 4.13
CA GLN A 69 -17.38 8.66 5.17
C GLN A 69 -16.14 7.81 4.86
N TYR A 70 -15.47 7.34 5.91
CA TYR A 70 -14.36 6.40 5.74
C TYR A 70 -14.83 5.10 5.05
N VAL A 71 -14.02 4.64 4.10
CA VAL A 71 -14.19 3.33 3.40
C VAL A 71 -14.09 2.17 4.40
N PHE A 72 -13.21 2.31 5.40
CA PHE A 72 -13.02 1.35 6.49
C PHE A 72 -13.28 2.01 7.85
N PRO A 73 -14.56 2.19 8.23
CA PRO A 73 -14.87 2.77 9.54
C PRO A 73 -14.53 1.83 10.68
N ALA A 74 -14.09 2.37 11.82
CA ALA A 74 -13.92 1.61 13.04
C ALA A 74 -15.27 1.08 13.53
N THR A 75 -15.27 -0.09 14.18
CA THR A 75 -16.48 -0.68 14.76
C THR A 75 -16.99 0.12 15.97
N ARG A 76 -16.07 0.72 16.74
CA ARG A 76 -16.37 1.56 17.90
C ARG A 76 -16.29 3.04 17.56
N LEU A 77 -17.04 3.84 18.31
CA LEU A 77 -16.94 5.30 18.28
C LEU A 77 -15.76 5.75 19.14
N SER A 78 -15.20 6.90 18.79
CA SER A 78 -14.15 7.56 19.53
C SER A 78 -14.51 9.02 19.77
N VAL A 79 -14.06 9.57 20.89
CA VAL A 79 -14.12 11.00 21.14
C VAL A 79 -12.99 11.66 20.37
N ASP A 80 -13.30 12.62 19.49
CA ASP A 80 -12.29 13.44 18.85
C ASP A 80 -11.61 14.33 19.90
N PRO A 81 -10.30 14.18 20.15
CA PRO A 81 -9.60 14.91 21.21
C PRO A 81 -9.55 16.42 20.95
N ARG A 82 -9.75 16.87 19.70
CA ARG A 82 -9.69 18.30 19.34
C ARG A 82 -11.04 18.99 19.52
N SER A 83 -12.13 18.31 19.20
CA SER A 83 -13.49 18.89 19.21
C SER A 83 -14.38 18.38 20.34
N GLY A 84 -13.99 17.33 21.06
CA GLY A 84 -14.79 16.67 22.09
C GLY A 84 -16.00 15.91 21.57
N LYS A 85 -16.21 15.87 20.24
CA LYS A 85 -17.37 15.22 19.63
C LYS A 85 -17.16 13.72 19.53
N VAL A 86 -18.22 12.95 19.82
CA VAL A 86 -18.25 11.51 19.57
C VAL A 86 -18.47 11.28 18.07
N ARG A 87 -17.50 10.65 17.42
CA ARG A 87 -17.47 10.42 15.97
C ARG A 87 -16.96 9.03 15.64
N ARG A 88 -17.19 8.60 14.40
CA ARG A 88 -16.61 7.36 13.89
C ARG A 88 -15.33 7.66 13.14
N HIS A 89 -14.23 7.07 13.61
CA HIS A 89 -12.95 7.15 12.93
C HIS A 89 -12.77 6.00 11.94
N HIS A 90 -11.68 6.00 11.17
CA HIS A 90 -11.27 4.82 10.42
C HIS A 90 -10.71 3.74 11.35
N VAL A 91 -10.66 2.50 10.87
CA VAL A 91 -9.99 1.38 11.57
C VAL A 91 -8.58 1.81 11.97
N ASP A 92 -8.20 1.50 13.20
CA ASP A 92 -6.89 1.81 13.73
C ASP A 92 -5.79 1.01 13.02
N GLU A 93 -4.67 1.65 12.69
CA GLU A 93 -3.57 1.03 11.94
C GLU A 93 -2.99 -0.19 12.68
N SER A 94 -2.91 -0.15 14.02
CA SER A 94 -2.40 -1.27 14.80
C SER A 94 -3.28 -2.52 14.68
N SER A 95 -4.57 -2.35 14.40
CA SER A 95 -5.48 -3.48 14.17
C SER A 95 -5.12 -4.23 12.90
N LEU A 96 -4.78 -3.50 11.83
CA LEU A 96 -4.32 -4.10 10.58
C LEU A 96 -2.96 -4.78 10.75
N GLN A 97 -2.03 -4.14 11.48
CA GLN A 97 -0.73 -4.74 11.79
C GLN A 97 -0.88 -6.04 12.60
N LYS A 98 -1.79 -6.09 13.58
CA LYS A 98 -2.07 -7.32 14.35
C LYS A 98 -2.64 -8.42 13.47
N ALA A 99 -3.60 -8.10 12.62
CA ALA A 99 -4.16 -9.06 11.66
C ALA A 99 -3.06 -9.62 10.72
N MET A 100 -2.15 -8.76 10.25
CA MET A 100 -1.00 -9.17 9.44
C MET A 100 -0.09 -10.16 10.18
N HIS A 101 0.23 -9.92 11.46
CA HIS A 101 1.05 -10.84 12.24
C HIS A 101 0.42 -12.21 12.44
N VAL A 102 -0.91 -12.26 12.64
CA VAL A 102 -1.65 -13.52 12.73
C VAL A 102 -1.57 -14.27 11.40
N ALA A 103 -1.87 -13.59 10.28
CA ALA A 103 -1.82 -14.18 8.95
C ALA A 103 -0.42 -14.71 8.59
N LEU A 104 0.65 -14.00 8.95
CA LEU A 104 2.03 -14.45 8.74
C LEU A 104 2.35 -15.74 9.51
N ARG A 105 1.87 -15.84 10.76
CA ARG A 105 2.03 -17.03 11.59
C ARG A 105 1.30 -18.22 10.99
N GLU A 106 0.06 -18.02 10.57
CA GLU A 106 -0.76 -19.07 9.95
C GLU A 106 -0.19 -19.53 8.60
N ALA A 107 0.38 -18.61 7.82
CA ALA A 107 1.04 -18.91 6.56
C ALA A 107 2.44 -19.53 6.72
N GLY A 108 2.96 -19.68 7.94
CA GLY A 108 4.30 -20.21 8.19
C GLY A 108 5.44 -19.30 7.70
N VAL A 109 5.18 -18.00 7.55
CA VAL A 109 6.19 -17.03 7.09
C VAL A 109 7.08 -16.66 8.28
N VAL A 110 8.32 -17.16 8.25
CA VAL A 110 9.31 -16.96 9.34
C VAL A 110 9.98 -15.59 9.27
N ARG A 111 10.01 -14.97 8.09
CA ARG A 111 10.68 -13.67 7.90
C ARG A 111 9.84 -12.55 8.53
N PRO A 112 10.46 -11.56 9.18
CA PRO A 112 9.77 -10.35 9.62
C PRO A 112 9.10 -9.66 8.43
N ALA A 113 7.79 -9.46 8.51
CA ALA A 113 7.01 -8.77 7.50
C ALA A 113 5.89 -7.96 8.16
N SER A 114 5.50 -6.88 7.50
CA SER A 114 4.42 -5.99 7.95
C SER A 114 3.55 -5.58 6.77
N VAL A 115 2.54 -4.76 7.03
CA VAL A 115 1.71 -4.16 5.96
C VAL A 115 2.59 -3.37 4.96
N HIS A 116 3.69 -2.77 5.42
CA HIS A 116 4.63 -2.06 4.54
C HIS A 116 5.38 -3.03 3.61
N THR A 117 5.66 -4.25 4.05
CA THR A 117 6.24 -5.31 3.21
C THR A 117 5.31 -5.69 2.06
N LEU A 118 3.99 -5.66 2.26
CA LEU A 118 3.03 -5.90 1.17
C LEU A 118 3.13 -4.82 0.09
N ARG A 119 3.22 -3.55 0.49
CA ARG A 119 3.42 -2.43 -0.44
C ARG A 119 4.73 -2.58 -1.23
N HIS A 120 5.81 -2.98 -0.56
CA HIS A 120 7.08 -3.26 -1.23
C HIS A 120 6.97 -4.42 -2.23
N SER A 121 6.33 -5.52 -1.82
CA SER A 121 6.14 -6.70 -2.66
C SER A 121 5.32 -6.38 -3.91
N PHE A 122 4.26 -5.58 -3.76
CA PHE A 122 3.48 -5.07 -4.88
C PHE A 122 4.34 -4.30 -5.88
N ALA A 123 5.15 -3.35 -5.41
CA ALA A 123 6.04 -2.56 -6.27
C ALA A 123 7.09 -3.44 -6.98
N THR A 124 7.70 -4.39 -6.27
CA THR A 124 8.66 -5.34 -6.84
C THR A 124 8.01 -6.22 -7.91
N HIS A 125 6.79 -6.73 -7.68
CA HIS A 125 6.10 -7.54 -8.67
C HIS A 125 5.74 -6.77 -9.94
N LEU A 126 5.30 -5.51 -9.82
CA LEU A 126 5.06 -4.65 -10.99
C LEU A 126 6.35 -4.44 -11.79
N LEU A 127 7.46 -4.16 -11.10
CA LEU A 127 8.75 -3.97 -11.74
C LEU A 127 9.23 -5.27 -12.43
N GLN A 128 9.03 -6.43 -11.80
CA GLN A 128 9.34 -7.74 -12.40
C GLN A 128 8.48 -8.05 -13.63
N SER A 129 7.23 -7.58 -13.68
CA SER A 129 6.38 -7.70 -14.87
C SER A 129 6.72 -6.70 -15.99
N GLY A 130 7.76 -5.87 -15.80
CA GLY A 130 8.23 -4.91 -16.79
C GLY A 130 7.51 -3.57 -16.80
N VAL A 131 6.72 -3.26 -15.77
CA VAL A 131 6.05 -1.96 -15.64
C VAL A 131 7.09 -0.86 -15.44
N ASN A 132 6.89 0.28 -16.10
CA ASN A 132 7.83 1.39 -16.04
C ASN A 132 7.91 1.94 -14.60
N ILE A 133 9.13 2.23 -14.13
CA ILE A 133 9.34 2.75 -12.77
C ILE A 133 8.61 4.08 -12.50
N ARG A 134 8.37 4.92 -13.52
CA ARG A 134 7.57 6.14 -13.37
C ARG A 134 6.09 5.85 -13.18
N GLU A 135 5.53 4.87 -13.89
CA GLU A 135 4.16 4.40 -13.69
C GLU A 135 4.00 3.80 -12.29
N ILE A 136 4.99 3.03 -11.82
CA ILE A 136 5.00 2.49 -10.44
C ILE A 136 5.06 3.63 -9.41
N GLN A 137 5.87 4.66 -9.65
CA GLN A 137 5.96 5.82 -8.76
C GLN A 137 4.61 6.55 -8.64
N GLU A 138 3.92 6.76 -9.76
CA GLU A 138 2.59 7.36 -9.82
C GLU A 138 1.55 6.50 -9.07
N LEU A 139 1.52 5.19 -9.33
CA LEU A 139 0.62 4.25 -8.66
C LEU A 139 0.83 4.18 -7.14
N LEU A 140 2.07 4.37 -6.68
CA LEU A 140 2.39 4.41 -5.25
C LEU A 140 2.18 5.81 -4.65
N GLY A 141 2.06 6.86 -5.47
CA GLY A 141 1.97 8.25 -4.99
C GLY A 141 3.25 8.73 -4.30
N HIS A 142 4.43 8.28 -4.77
CA HIS A 142 5.70 8.74 -4.22
C HIS A 142 6.09 10.11 -4.80
N GLU A 143 6.35 11.09 -3.92
CA GLU A 143 6.78 12.44 -4.30
C GLU A 143 8.13 12.45 -5.05
N SER A 144 9.02 11.49 -4.77
CA SER A 144 10.31 11.32 -5.46
C SER A 144 10.51 9.91 -6.01
N VAL A 145 11.17 9.83 -7.15
CA VAL A 145 11.62 8.59 -7.80
C VAL A 145 12.60 7.81 -6.91
N GLU A 146 13.38 8.50 -6.06
CA GLU A 146 14.37 7.86 -5.18
C GLU A 146 13.74 6.86 -4.21
N THR A 147 12.54 7.14 -3.70
CA THR A 147 11.79 6.21 -2.83
C THR A 147 11.35 4.95 -3.59
N THR A 148 11.15 5.04 -4.90
CA THR A 148 10.80 3.92 -5.79
C THR A 148 12.05 3.17 -6.28
N MET A 149 13.19 3.85 -6.39
CA MET A 149 14.48 3.24 -6.72
C MET A 149 14.95 2.25 -5.64
N ILE A 150 14.41 2.32 -4.42
CA ILE A 150 14.58 1.25 -3.42
C ILE A 150 14.08 -0.10 -3.97
N TYR A 151 13.22 -0.18 -4.98
CA TYR A 151 12.80 -1.48 -5.55
C TYR A 151 13.72 -2.03 -6.64
N THR A 152 14.58 -1.19 -7.23
CA THR A 152 15.44 -1.62 -8.34
C THR A 152 16.63 -2.45 -7.85
N HIS A 153 17.06 -2.31 -6.59
CA HIS A 153 18.11 -3.18 -6.03
C HIS A 153 17.70 -4.66 -6.03
N VAL A 154 16.40 -4.95 -5.95
CA VAL A 154 15.88 -6.32 -5.99
C VAL A 154 16.04 -6.93 -7.39
N MET A 155 15.93 -6.11 -8.45
CA MET A 155 16.21 -6.55 -9.82
C MET A 155 17.70 -6.76 -10.11
N ALA A 156 18.58 -6.06 -9.41
CA ALA A 156 20.03 -6.28 -9.49
C ALA A 156 20.46 -7.68 -8.99
N HIS A 157 19.51 -8.49 -8.49
CA HIS A 157 19.69 -9.89 -8.12
C HIS A 157 19.01 -10.89 -9.06
N GLY A 158 18.57 -10.45 -10.27
CA GLY A 158 18.35 -11.37 -11.39
C GLY A 158 19.59 -12.26 -11.61
N PRO A 159 19.46 -13.43 -12.27
CA PRO A 159 20.53 -14.42 -12.37
C PRO A 159 21.83 -13.73 -12.75
N ARG A 160 22.78 -13.68 -11.80
CA ARG A 160 24.07 -13.03 -12.01
C ARG A 160 24.72 -13.69 -13.22
N THR A 161 24.76 -12.98 -14.34
CA THR A 161 25.48 -13.43 -15.54
C THR A 161 26.98 -13.49 -15.27
N ALA A 162 27.47 -12.70 -14.31
CA ALA A 162 28.80 -12.83 -13.77
C ALA A 162 28.90 -14.06 -12.87
N THR A 163 29.63 -15.07 -13.34
CA THR A 163 29.98 -16.25 -12.54
C THR A 163 30.95 -15.84 -11.43
N SER A 164 30.72 -16.30 -10.21
CA SER A 164 31.63 -16.03 -9.10
C SER A 164 33.04 -16.58 -9.42
N PRO A 165 34.12 -15.82 -9.19
CA PRO A 165 35.49 -16.32 -9.34
C PRO A 165 35.78 -17.57 -8.49
N LEU A 166 35.10 -17.73 -7.35
CA LEU A 166 35.19 -18.93 -6.51
C LEU A 166 34.55 -20.16 -7.16
N ASP A 167 33.47 -19.98 -7.92
CA ASP A 167 32.81 -21.06 -8.66
C ASP A 167 33.61 -21.46 -9.91
N ALA A 168 34.36 -20.53 -10.50
CA ALA A 168 35.27 -20.80 -11.61
C ALA A 168 36.46 -21.68 -11.20
N ASN A 169 36.97 -21.54 -9.97
CA ASN A 169 38.18 -22.24 -9.50
C ASN A 169 37.94 -23.72 -9.10
N ARG A 170 36.67 -24.16 -9.01
CA ARG A 170 36.35 -25.57 -8.68
C ARG A 170 36.51 -26.53 -9.86
N ARG A 171 36.51 -26.05 -11.11
CA ARG A 171 36.67 -26.91 -12.30
C ARG A 171 38.12 -27.28 -12.63
N GLY A 172 39.10 -26.58 -12.06
CA GLY A 172 40.53 -26.80 -12.33
C GLY A 172 41.21 -27.89 -11.49
N LYS A 173 40.60 -28.36 -10.39
CA LYS A 173 41.26 -29.32 -9.47
C LYS A 173 40.81 -30.78 -9.60
N ALA A 174 39.76 -31.07 -10.38
CA ALA A 174 39.27 -32.45 -10.55
C ALA A 174 39.98 -33.24 -11.67
N ALA A 175 40.79 -32.58 -12.51
CA ALA A 175 41.44 -33.21 -13.66
C ALA A 175 42.91 -33.63 -13.44
N ALA A 176 43.48 -33.41 -12.24
CA ALA A 176 44.92 -33.59 -11.97
C ALA A 176 45.26 -34.84 -11.13
N SER A 177 44.38 -35.83 -11.01
CA SER A 177 44.69 -37.07 -10.29
C SER A 177 44.12 -38.28 -11.00
N HIS A 178 44.71 -38.70 -12.12
CA HIS A 178 44.70 -40.09 -12.62
C HIS A 178 45.66 -40.22 -13.81
N GLY A 179 46.85 -40.77 -13.59
CA GLY A 179 47.71 -41.25 -14.67
C GLY A 179 49.21 -41.11 -14.46
N GLN A 180 49.81 -42.03 -13.69
CA GLN A 180 50.98 -42.84 -14.09
C GLN A 180 51.56 -43.57 -12.88
N VAL A 181 51.31 -44.87 -12.81
CA VAL A 181 52.22 -45.85 -12.19
C VAL A 181 52.29 -47.03 -13.15
N ARG A 182 53.36 -47.07 -13.94
CA ARG A 182 53.97 -48.28 -14.49
C ARG A 182 55.47 -48.05 -14.56
#